data_AF-A0AB37QRM5-F1
#
_entry.id   AF-A0AB37QRM5-F1
#
_cell.length_a   1.000
_cell.length_b   1.000
_cell.length_c   1.000
_cell.angle_alpha   90.00
_cell.angle_beta   90.00
_cell.angle_gamma   90.00
#
_symmetry.space_group_name_H-M   'P 1'
#
loop_
_entity.id
_entity.type
_entity.pdbx_description
1 polymer ?
#
loop_
_entity_poly.entity_id
_entity_poly.type
_entity_poly.pdbx_seq_one_letter_code
_entity_poly.pdbx_strand_id
1 'polypeptide(L)'
;MDNKPTEAQVGLLWHTLGLRPECRDSRTVYRNRFLAGPGHGDMTDLEALVTLGLIGSRKPPAFCDQSEILYFATKEGERFAISEMPPAPPAPKRTNFDAYLDESECYDSFAHFLGIRMPRYQERGERGKREYRMVRYTRNVGRFHSSEYLLLCEPVEVAGEWCLDKKEAKASYKAALKAVPRPRRREYDEGF
;
A
#
# COMPACT_ATOMS: atom_id res chain seq x y z
N MET A 1 -46.79 -9.30 0.32
CA MET A 1 -45.62 -8.99 -0.52
C MET A 1 -44.43 -8.93 0.41
N ASP A 2 -43.37 -9.67 0.13
CA ASP A 2 -42.19 -9.70 0.98
C ASP A 2 -41.61 -8.30 1.09
N ASN A 3 -41.69 -7.71 2.28
CA ASN A 3 -41.36 -6.32 2.58
C ASN A 3 -39.84 -6.16 2.78
N LYS A 4 -39.05 -6.76 1.88
CA LYS A 4 -37.59 -6.79 1.97
C LYS A 4 -36.97 -5.75 1.04
N PRO A 5 -35.94 -5.02 1.49
CA PRO A 5 -35.24 -4.07 0.64
C PRO A 5 -34.48 -4.77 -0.48
N THR A 6 -34.36 -4.09 -1.63
CA THR A 6 -33.57 -4.56 -2.79
C THR A 6 -32.07 -4.42 -2.54
N GLU A 7 -31.22 -5.09 -3.32
CA GLU A 7 -29.75 -4.93 -3.20
C GLU A 7 -29.31 -3.48 -3.36
N ALA A 8 -29.94 -2.71 -4.26
CA ALA A 8 -29.66 -1.28 -4.43
C ALA A 8 -29.98 -0.48 -3.15
N GLN A 9 -31.11 -0.78 -2.51
CA GLN A 9 -31.52 -0.16 -1.25
C GLN A 9 -30.60 -0.54 -0.08
N VAL A 10 -30.13 -1.79 -0.03
CA VAL A 10 -29.09 -2.21 0.92
C VAL A 10 -27.79 -1.45 0.66
N GLY A 11 -27.41 -1.27 -0.61
CA GLY A 11 -26.27 -0.44 -1.01
C GLY A 11 -26.39 1.01 -0.53
N LEU A 12 -27.58 1.61 -0.60
CA LEU A 12 -27.85 2.94 -0.07
C LEU A 12 -27.77 3.02 1.46
N LEU A 13 -28.22 1.98 2.17
CA LEU A 13 -28.04 1.88 3.61
C LEU A 13 -26.55 1.83 3.98
N TRP A 14 -25.77 0.98 3.30
CA TRP A 14 -24.32 0.93 3.49
C TRP A 14 -23.68 2.28 3.19
N HIS A 15 -24.05 2.92 2.08
CA HIS A 15 -23.56 4.25 1.74
C HIS A 15 -23.88 5.25 2.86
N THR A 16 -25.14 5.33 3.32
CA THR A 16 -25.58 6.25 4.38
C THR A 16 -24.77 6.09 5.66
N LEU A 17 -24.40 4.86 6.01
CA LEU A 17 -23.62 4.50 7.20
C LEU A 17 -22.09 4.59 7.01
N GLY A 18 -21.62 4.77 5.77
CA GLY A 18 -20.20 4.72 5.42
C GLY A 18 -19.62 3.30 5.38
N LEU A 19 -20.47 2.29 5.31
CA LEU A 19 -20.03 0.91 5.18
C LEU A 19 -19.60 0.63 3.73
N ARG A 20 -18.53 -0.14 3.57
CA ARG A 20 -18.06 -0.63 2.28
C ARG A 20 -17.87 -2.15 2.37
N PRO A 21 -18.79 -2.94 1.81
CA PRO A 21 -18.74 -4.40 1.85
C PRO A 21 -17.39 -4.99 1.43
N GLU A 22 -16.76 -4.39 0.42
CA GLU A 22 -15.54 -4.84 -0.23
C GLU A 22 -14.26 -4.40 0.51
N CYS A 23 -14.38 -3.50 1.49
CA CYS A 23 -13.26 -2.98 2.24
C CYS A 23 -13.27 -3.53 3.66
N ARG A 24 -12.21 -4.23 4.07
CA ARG A 24 -12.11 -4.82 5.40
C ARG A 24 -12.20 -3.78 6.52
N ASP A 25 -11.58 -2.62 6.32
CA ASP A 25 -11.41 -1.61 7.36
C ASP A 25 -12.63 -0.67 7.49
N SER A 26 -13.49 -0.64 6.47
CA SER A 26 -14.66 0.25 6.40
C SER A 26 -15.97 -0.51 6.68
N ARG A 27 -15.96 -1.32 7.73
CA ARG A 27 -17.10 -2.16 8.16
C ARG A 27 -17.72 -1.71 9.49
N THR A 28 -17.21 -0.62 10.05
CA THR A 28 -17.77 0.05 11.22
C THR A 28 -18.45 1.33 10.77
N VAL A 29 -19.62 1.61 11.33
CA VAL A 29 -20.37 2.84 11.06
C VAL A 29 -19.56 4.04 11.53
N TYR A 30 -19.29 4.98 10.63
CA TYR A 30 -18.57 6.22 10.96
C TYR A 30 -19.32 7.48 10.53
N ARG A 31 -20.43 7.33 9.80
CA ARG A 31 -21.35 8.41 9.43
C ARG A 31 -22.79 7.90 9.46
N ASN A 32 -23.76 8.81 9.40
CA ASN A 32 -25.18 8.45 9.30
C ASN A 32 -26.02 9.64 8.79
N ARG A 33 -25.63 10.21 7.64
CA ARG A 33 -26.26 11.39 7.05
C ARG A 33 -26.17 11.29 5.54
N PHE A 34 -27.32 11.33 4.86
CA PHE A 34 -27.44 11.31 3.41
C PHE A 34 -28.37 12.46 2.99
N LEU A 35 -27.86 13.41 2.22
CA LEU A 35 -28.64 14.56 1.75
C LEU A 35 -29.06 14.31 0.30
N ALA A 36 -30.35 14.38 0.01
CA ALA A 36 -30.87 14.21 -1.34
C ALA A 36 -31.92 15.28 -1.66
N GLY A 37 -31.81 15.89 -2.83
CA GLY A 37 -32.73 16.91 -3.32
C GLY A 37 -33.62 16.44 -4.48
N PRO A 38 -34.58 17.28 -4.90
CA PRO A 38 -35.44 16.98 -6.04
C PRO A 38 -34.63 16.63 -7.30
N GLY A 39 -34.97 15.50 -7.93
CA GLY A 39 -34.27 14.99 -9.12
C GLY A 39 -33.06 14.10 -8.84
N HIS A 40 -32.73 13.83 -7.56
CA HIS A 40 -31.70 12.85 -7.21
C HIS A 40 -32.20 11.42 -7.47
N GLY A 41 -31.42 10.63 -8.22
CA GLY A 41 -31.82 9.30 -8.69
C GLY A 41 -32.21 8.32 -7.57
N ASP A 42 -31.58 8.44 -6.41
CA ASP A 42 -31.81 7.55 -5.27
C ASP A 42 -33.04 7.90 -4.42
N MET A 43 -33.78 8.98 -4.73
CA MET A 43 -34.90 9.44 -3.89
C MET A 43 -35.99 8.37 -3.72
N THR A 44 -36.38 7.70 -4.79
CA THR A 44 -37.44 6.68 -4.75
C THR A 44 -37.05 5.51 -3.84
N ASP A 45 -35.78 5.10 -3.86
CA ASP A 45 -35.28 4.03 -2.99
C ASP A 45 -35.14 4.48 -1.54
N LEU A 46 -34.74 5.74 -1.30
CA LEU A 46 -34.69 6.32 0.05
C LEU A 46 -36.10 6.42 0.66
N GLU A 47 -37.11 6.83 -0.11
CA GLU A 47 -38.51 6.89 0.33
C GLU A 47 -39.09 5.49 0.60
N ALA A 48 -38.74 4.49 -0.22
CA ALA A 48 -39.08 3.10 0.05
C ALA A 48 -38.45 2.61 1.36
N LEU A 49 -37.17 2.91 1.60
CA LEU A 49 -36.48 2.58 2.84
C LEU A 49 -37.05 3.31 4.07
N VAL A 50 -37.60 4.52 3.89
CA VAL A 50 -38.38 5.22 4.92
C VAL A 50 -39.67 4.48 5.24
N THR A 51 -40.39 4.02 4.21
CA THR A 51 -41.62 3.23 4.36
C THR A 51 -41.35 1.91 5.10
N LEU A 52 -40.17 1.32 4.89
CA LEU A 52 -39.70 0.13 5.58
C LEU A 52 -39.19 0.38 7.02
N GLY A 53 -39.08 1.63 7.47
CA GLY A 53 -38.57 1.98 8.81
C GLY A 53 -37.05 1.85 8.98
N LEU A 54 -36.32 1.54 7.91
CA LEU A 54 -34.86 1.38 7.93
C LEU A 54 -34.14 2.74 7.83
N ILE A 55 -34.76 3.72 7.20
CA ILE A 55 -34.29 5.11 7.13
C ILE A 55 -35.34 6.06 7.73
N GLY A 56 -34.90 7.14 8.36
CA GLY A 56 -35.72 8.29 8.71
C GLY A 56 -35.35 9.50 7.86
N SER A 57 -36.26 10.46 7.77
CA SER A 57 -36.06 11.72 7.06
C SER A 57 -36.28 12.93 7.98
N ARG A 58 -35.55 14.01 7.75
CA ARG A 58 -35.63 15.29 8.47
C ARG A 58 -35.37 16.45 7.51
N LYS A 59 -35.74 17.66 7.95
CA LYS A 59 -35.31 18.88 7.29
C LYS A 59 -33.79 18.99 7.29
N PRO A 60 -33.20 19.51 6.21
CA PRO A 60 -31.77 19.66 6.11
C PRO A 60 -31.29 20.79 7.04
N PRO A 61 -29.98 20.82 7.38
CA PRO A 61 -29.40 21.93 8.12
C PRO A 61 -29.63 23.27 7.41
N ALA A 62 -29.64 24.38 8.16
CA ALA A 62 -29.95 25.71 7.62
C ALA A 62 -29.00 26.22 6.52
N PHE A 63 -27.79 25.66 6.43
CA PHE A 63 -26.82 26.00 5.38
C PHE A 63 -27.04 25.24 4.06
N CYS A 64 -27.90 24.22 4.06
CA CYS A 64 -28.29 23.47 2.86
C CYS A 64 -29.53 24.10 2.20
N ASP A 65 -29.80 23.70 0.96
CA ASP A 65 -31.04 24.07 0.29
C ASP A 65 -32.24 23.46 1.03
N GLN A 66 -33.23 24.28 1.35
CA GLN A 66 -34.38 23.86 2.15
C GLN A 66 -35.38 22.99 1.37
N SER A 67 -35.20 22.85 0.06
CA SER A 67 -35.91 21.89 -0.78
C SER A 67 -35.37 20.46 -0.70
N GLU A 68 -34.17 20.27 -0.12
CA GLU A 68 -33.56 18.96 0.07
C GLU A 68 -34.10 18.24 1.31
N ILE A 69 -33.81 16.94 1.39
CA ILE A 69 -34.20 16.07 2.51
C ILE A 69 -32.94 15.41 3.08
N LEU A 70 -32.78 15.50 4.39
CA LEU A 70 -31.73 14.79 5.11
C LEU A 70 -32.26 13.43 5.58
N TYR A 71 -31.73 12.37 5.01
CA TYR A 71 -31.96 10.98 5.38
C TYR A 71 -30.89 10.49 6.36
N PHE A 72 -31.29 9.58 7.25
CA PHE A 72 -30.41 8.90 8.20
C PHE A 72 -30.95 7.49 8.47
N ALA A 73 -30.07 6.50 8.57
CA ALA A 73 -30.46 5.15 8.97
C ALA A 73 -30.96 5.14 10.42
N THR A 74 -32.05 4.42 10.66
CA THR A 74 -32.53 4.14 12.02
C THR A 74 -31.63 3.09 12.69
N LYS A 75 -31.80 2.87 14.00
CA LYS A 75 -31.08 1.78 14.70
C LYS A 75 -31.38 0.40 14.10
N GLU A 76 -32.59 0.23 13.59
CA GLU A 76 -33.00 -1.00 12.91
C GLU A 76 -32.34 -1.11 11.53
N GLY A 77 -32.35 -0.02 10.75
CA GLY A 77 -31.62 0.06 9.48
C GLY A 77 -30.12 -0.19 9.62
N GLU A 78 -29.49 0.31 10.67
CA GLU A 78 -28.08 0.06 10.97
C GLU A 78 -27.82 -1.42 11.24
N ARG A 79 -28.60 -2.04 12.12
CA ARG A 79 -28.47 -3.48 12.42
C ARG A 79 -28.69 -4.33 11.18
N PHE A 80 -29.71 -3.99 10.40
CA PHE A 80 -30.04 -4.68 9.15
C PHE A 80 -28.91 -4.54 8.12
N ALA A 81 -28.38 -3.33 7.93
CA ALA A 81 -27.28 -3.10 7.00
C ALA A 81 -26.03 -3.89 7.40
N ILE A 82 -25.73 -3.97 8.70
CA ILE A 82 -24.59 -4.77 9.20
C ILE A 82 -24.81 -6.26 8.98
N SER A 83 -26.02 -6.77 9.21
CA SER A 83 -26.33 -8.20 9.01
C SER A 83 -26.28 -8.64 7.56
N GLU A 84 -26.64 -7.75 6.63
CA GLU A 84 -26.58 -8.02 5.19
C GLU A 84 -25.16 -7.93 4.63
N MET A 85 -24.17 -7.42 5.39
CA MET A 85 -22.81 -7.34 4.87
C MET A 85 -22.23 -8.74 4.58
N PRO A 86 -21.62 -8.95 3.40
CA PRO A 86 -20.91 -10.18 3.11
C PRO A 86 -19.75 -10.38 4.09
N PRO A 87 -19.24 -11.61 4.28
CA PRO A 87 -18.08 -11.85 5.14
C PRO A 87 -16.92 -10.93 4.75
N ALA A 88 -16.17 -10.47 5.76
CA ALA A 88 -15.07 -9.55 5.52
C ALA A 88 -14.06 -10.17 4.54
N PRO A 89 -13.57 -9.39 3.56
CA PRO A 89 -12.57 -9.90 2.62
C PRO A 89 -11.32 -10.37 3.39
N PRO A 90 -10.62 -11.39 2.88
CA PRO A 90 -9.44 -11.94 3.54
C PRO A 90 -8.38 -10.86 3.71
N ALA A 91 -7.60 -10.97 4.78
CA ALA A 91 -6.45 -10.11 5.00
C ALA A 91 -5.53 -10.14 3.76
N PRO A 92 -5.07 -8.99 3.24
CA PRO A 92 -4.04 -9.01 2.22
C PRO A 92 -2.82 -9.74 2.77
N LYS A 93 -2.18 -10.55 1.92
CA LYS A 93 -0.93 -11.22 2.31
C LYS A 93 0.09 -10.14 2.63
N ARG A 94 0.62 -10.15 3.85
CA ARG A 94 1.69 -9.24 4.25
C ARG A 94 2.89 -9.47 3.33
N THR A 95 3.35 -8.40 2.71
CA THR A 95 4.55 -8.39 1.90
C THR A 95 5.76 -8.04 2.76
N ASN A 96 6.97 -8.34 2.26
CA ASN A 96 8.19 -7.86 2.90
C ASN A 96 8.23 -6.33 2.96
N PHE A 97 7.55 -5.63 2.03
CA PHE A 97 7.46 -4.18 2.07
C PHE A 97 6.60 -3.70 3.23
N ASP A 98 5.51 -4.39 3.55
CA ASP A 98 4.70 -4.07 4.73
C ASP A 98 5.49 -4.30 6.03
N ALA A 99 6.28 -5.36 6.10
CA ALA A 99 7.19 -5.58 7.24
C ALA A 99 8.29 -4.52 7.33
N TYR A 100 8.83 -4.07 6.19
CA TYR A 100 9.77 -2.96 6.16
C TYR A 100 9.16 -1.66 6.66
N LEU A 101 7.91 -1.34 6.31
CA LEU A 101 7.27 -0.11 6.79
C LEU A 101 7.17 -0.06 8.32
N ASP A 102 6.90 -1.20 8.96
CA ASP A 102 6.85 -1.31 10.43
C ASP A 102 8.22 -1.09 11.10
N GLU A 103 9.32 -1.48 10.45
CA GLU A 103 10.69 -1.46 11.00
C GLU A 103 11.62 -0.45 10.31
N SER A 104 11.08 0.40 9.43
CA SER A 104 11.85 1.22 8.48
C SER A 104 12.87 2.14 9.14
N GLU A 105 12.61 2.58 10.37
CA GLU A 105 13.51 3.43 11.14
C GLU A 105 14.84 2.74 11.48
N CYS A 106 14.88 1.40 11.45
CA CYS A 106 16.09 0.61 11.71
C CYS A 106 16.93 0.34 10.46
N TYR A 107 16.48 0.72 9.26
CA TYR A 107 17.16 0.38 8.01
C TYR A 107 17.27 1.58 7.05
N ASP A 108 18.49 1.85 6.60
CA ASP A 108 18.77 2.89 5.58
C ASP A 108 18.02 2.75 4.24
N SER A 109 17.48 1.55 3.92
CA SER A 109 16.69 1.31 2.71
C SER A 109 15.99 -0.05 2.73
N PHE A 110 15.00 -0.23 1.85
CA PHE A 110 14.35 -1.54 1.65
C PHE A 110 15.32 -2.65 1.21
N ALA A 111 16.35 -2.32 0.41
CA ALA A 111 17.38 -3.29 0.04
C ALA A 111 18.20 -3.73 1.27
N HIS A 112 18.48 -2.80 2.19
CA HIS A 112 19.13 -3.12 3.46
C HIS A 112 18.26 -4.05 4.31
N PHE A 113 16.96 -3.76 4.43
CA PHE A 113 15.98 -4.62 5.11
C PHE A 113 15.95 -6.04 4.53
N LEU A 114 16.00 -6.19 3.20
CA LEU A 114 16.07 -7.48 2.54
C LEU A 114 17.43 -8.18 2.66
N GLY A 115 18.42 -7.58 3.32
CA GLY A 115 19.80 -8.08 3.38
C GLY A 115 20.53 -8.04 2.04
N ILE A 116 20.01 -7.29 1.07
CA ILE A 116 20.60 -7.17 -0.26
C ILE A 116 21.74 -6.16 -0.23
N ARG A 117 22.96 -6.67 -0.42
CA ARG A 117 24.17 -5.85 -0.58
C ARG A 117 24.14 -5.11 -1.91
N MET A 118 23.77 -3.83 -1.84
CA MET A 118 23.66 -2.97 -3.01
C MET A 118 25.05 -2.66 -3.61
N PRO A 119 25.24 -2.87 -4.92
CA PRO A 119 26.47 -2.46 -5.58
C PRO A 119 26.60 -0.94 -5.69
N ARG A 120 27.84 -0.45 -5.69
CA ARG A 120 28.21 0.97 -5.80
C ARG A 120 29.14 1.17 -6.99
N TYR A 121 29.17 2.40 -7.51
CA TYR A 121 30.21 2.81 -8.42
C TYR A 121 31.41 3.32 -7.62
N GLN A 122 32.59 2.90 -8.02
CA GLN A 122 33.83 3.60 -7.72
C GLN A 122 34.21 4.41 -8.97
N GLU A 123 34.78 5.58 -8.73
CA GLU A 123 35.19 6.52 -9.77
C GLU A 123 36.66 6.87 -9.54
N ARG A 124 37.50 6.82 -10.57
CA ARG A 124 38.90 7.24 -10.47
C ARG A 124 39.28 8.15 -11.65
N GLY A 125 40.36 8.90 -11.48
CA GLY A 125 40.92 9.78 -12.50
C GLY A 125 40.43 11.22 -12.42
N GLU A 126 41.07 12.06 -13.23
CA GLU A 126 40.81 13.50 -13.28
C GLU A 126 39.56 13.84 -14.10
N ARG A 127 39.06 15.06 -13.92
CA ARG A 127 37.89 15.59 -14.63
C ARG A 127 38.12 15.54 -16.15
N GLY A 128 37.38 14.67 -16.84
CA GLY A 128 37.47 14.46 -18.30
C GLY A 128 38.05 13.11 -18.74
N LYS A 129 38.74 12.39 -17.83
CA LYS A 129 39.24 11.01 -18.03
C LYS A 129 38.77 10.09 -16.90
N ARG A 130 37.53 10.27 -16.46
CA ARG A 130 36.97 9.50 -15.35
C ARG A 130 36.68 8.09 -15.80
N GLU A 131 37.20 7.13 -15.07
CA GLU A 131 36.87 5.72 -15.21
C GLU A 131 35.94 5.31 -14.07
N TYR A 132 35.06 4.37 -14.38
CA TYR A 132 34.04 3.86 -13.48
C TYR A 132 34.20 2.34 -13.38
N ARG A 133 34.08 1.79 -12.17
CA ARG A 133 33.83 0.37 -11.97
C ARG A 133 32.68 0.18 -11.00
N MET A 134 31.91 -0.88 -11.17
CA MET A 134 30.85 -1.22 -10.25
C MET A 134 31.29 -2.37 -9.35
N VAL A 135 31.07 -2.22 -8.05
CA VAL A 135 31.58 -3.13 -7.01
C VAL A 135 30.49 -3.46 -5.99
N ARG A 136 30.56 -4.65 -5.41
CA ARG A 136 29.80 -5.04 -4.21
C ARG A 136 30.77 -5.30 -3.08
N TYR A 137 30.57 -4.62 -1.96
CA TYR A 137 31.38 -4.80 -0.77
C TYR A 137 30.91 -6.01 0.03
N THR A 138 31.82 -6.52 0.86
CA THR A 138 31.50 -7.62 1.77
C THR A 138 30.41 -7.24 2.78
N ARG A 139 30.37 -5.98 3.22
CA ARG A 139 29.36 -5.41 4.14
C ARG A 139 28.41 -4.47 3.41
N ASN A 140 27.25 -4.18 4.02
CA ASN A 140 26.36 -3.14 3.55
C ASN A 140 27.00 -1.77 3.81
N VAL A 141 27.46 -1.13 2.75
CA VAL A 141 28.04 0.21 2.87
C VAL A 141 26.94 1.26 2.63
N GLY A 142 26.58 1.94 3.71
CA GLY A 142 25.57 3.00 3.74
C GLY A 142 25.94 4.19 2.86
N ARG A 143 24.98 5.07 2.59
CA ARG A 143 25.13 6.27 1.74
C ARG A 143 26.19 7.26 2.25
N PHE A 144 26.53 7.20 3.53
CA PHE A 144 27.36 8.19 4.22
C PHE A 144 28.87 8.06 3.94
N HIS A 145 29.30 7.05 3.17
CA HIS A 145 30.71 6.84 2.84
C HIS A 145 31.07 7.54 1.52
N SER A 146 32.12 8.35 1.54
CA SER A 146 32.63 9.02 0.34
C SER A 146 33.20 8.02 -0.67
N SER A 147 33.24 8.40 -1.94
CA SER A 147 33.83 7.56 -3.00
C SER A 147 35.30 7.21 -2.73
N GLU A 148 36.04 8.11 -2.09
CA GLU A 148 37.44 7.91 -1.71
C GLU A 148 37.58 6.92 -0.55
N TYR A 149 36.72 7.00 0.47
CA TYR A 149 36.68 6.03 1.57
C TYR A 149 36.39 4.62 1.05
N LEU A 150 35.40 4.52 0.16
CA LEU A 150 34.98 3.28 -0.51
C LEU A 150 36.10 2.63 -1.33
N LEU A 151 37.01 3.44 -1.90
CA LEU A 151 38.14 2.98 -2.70
C LEU A 151 39.28 2.42 -1.83
N LEU A 152 39.51 3.02 -0.66
CA LEU A 152 40.70 2.77 0.15
C LEU A 152 40.49 1.76 1.28
N CYS A 153 39.29 1.71 1.87
CA CYS A 153 39.12 1.09 3.19
C CYS A 153 38.22 -0.15 3.20
N GLU A 154 37.44 -0.41 2.15
CA GLU A 154 36.41 -1.45 2.17
C GLU A 154 36.75 -2.66 1.28
N PRO A 155 36.80 -3.89 1.84
CA PRO A 155 37.06 -5.09 1.06
C PRO A 155 35.90 -5.37 0.10
N VAL A 156 36.24 -5.45 -1.19
CA VAL A 156 35.32 -5.73 -2.29
C VAL A 156 35.13 -7.23 -2.42
N GLU A 157 33.89 -7.69 -2.40
CA GLU A 157 33.52 -9.10 -2.65
C GLU A 157 33.47 -9.39 -4.15
N VAL A 158 32.86 -8.49 -4.93
CA VAL A 158 32.73 -8.62 -6.38
C VAL A 158 33.04 -7.29 -7.03
N ALA A 159 33.97 -7.29 -7.98
CA ALA A 159 34.32 -6.11 -8.77
C ALA A 159 34.11 -6.39 -10.26
N GLY A 160 33.53 -5.43 -10.97
CA GLY A 160 33.69 -5.34 -12.41
C GLY A 160 35.00 -4.64 -12.80
N GLU A 161 35.29 -4.63 -14.09
CA GLU A 161 36.42 -3.90 -14.68
C GLU A 161 36.20 -2.38 -14.66
N TRP A 162 37.31 -1.64 -14.73
CA TRP A 162 37.28 -0.19 -14.95
C TRP A 162 36.94 0.11 -16.41
N CYS A 163 35.96 0.97 -16.64
CA CYS A 163 35.49 1.37 -17.97
C CYS A 163 35.28 2.89 -18.03
N LEU A 164 35.28 3.45 -19.24
CA LEU A 164 35.05 4.88 -19.45
C LEU A 164 33.56 5.25 -19.34
N ASP A 165 32.65 4.30 -19.59
CA ASP A 165 31.21 4.49 -19.42
C ASP A 165 30.65 3.66 -18.24
N LYS A 166 29.69 4.26 -17.51
CA LYS A 166 28.96 3.58 -16.43
C LYS A 166 28.16 2.40 -16.95
N LYS A 167 27.68 2.42 -18.21
CA LYS A 167 26.95 1.29 -18.79
C LYS A 167 27.85 0.08 -18.98
N GLU A 168 29.06 0.29 -19.51
CA GLU A 168 30.07 -0.75 -19.68
C GLU A 168 30.53 -1.32 -18.34
N ALA A 169 30.79 -0.44 -17.37
CA ALA A 169 31.15 -0.84 -16.00
C ALA A 169 30.06 -1.73 -15.35
N LYS A 170 28.78 -1.37 -15.55
CA LYS A 170 27.64 -2.17 -15.06
C LYS A 170 27.53 -3.52 -15.79
N ALA A 171 27.79 -3.56 -17.09
CA ALA A 171 27.78 -4.80 -17.86
C ALA A 171 28.91 -5.74 -17.41
N SER A 172 30.12 -5.21 -17.23
CA SER A 172 31.27 -5.94 -16.68
C SER A 172 30.99 -6.49 -15.28
N TYR A 173 30.42 -5.69 -14.39
CA TYR A 173 30.02 -6.15 -13.06
C TYR A 173 28.95 -7.26 -13.09
N LYS A 174 27.97 -7.19 -13.99
CA LYS A 174 26.99 -8.27 -14.16
C LYS A 174 27.65 -9.57 -14.65
N ALA A 175 28.67 -9.50 -15.49
CA ALA A 175 29.45 -10.65 -15.91
C ALA A 175 30.22 -11.25 -14.73
N ALA A 176 30.90 -10.41 -13.94
CA ALA A 176 31.59 -10.83 -12.72
C ALA A 176 30.63 -11.49 -11.71
N LEU A 177 29.45 -10.92 -11.50
CA LEU A 177 28.41 -11.50 -10.62
C LEU A 177 27.93 -12.88 -11.07
N LYS A 178 27.88 -13.16 -12.37
CA LYS A 178 27.49 -14.48 -12.90
C LYS A 178 28.60 -15.50 -12.72
N ALA A 179 29.86 -15.07 -12.77
CA ALA A 179 31.02 -15.93 -12.56
C ALA A 179 31.21 -16.32 -11.08
N VAL A 180 30.74 -15.48 -10.15
CA VAL A 180 30.77 -15.80 -8.72
C VAL A 180 29.79 -16.94 -8.42
N PRO A 181 30.26 -18.08 -7.86
CA PRO A 181 29.37 -19.15 -7.47
C PRO A 181 28.38 -18.62 -6.43
N ARG A 182 27.08 -18.85 -6.66
CA ARG A 182 26.09 -18.54 -5.63
C ARG A 182 26.40 -19.41 -4.42
N PRO A 183 26.51 -18.84 -3.21
CA PRO A 183 26.60 -19.67 -2.02
C PRO A 183 25.41 -20.63 -2.03
N ARG A 184 25.66 -21.93 -1.81
CA ARG A 184 24.59 -22.90 -1.61
C ARG A 184 23.68 -22.32 -0.53
N ARG A 185 22.37 -22.25 -0.81
CA ARG A 185 21.38 -21.93 0.22
C ARG A 185 21.72 -22.82 1.41
N ARG A 186 21.98 -22.25 2.59
CA ARG A 186 21.93 -23.04 3.82
C ARG A 186 20.50 -23.55 3.88
N GLU A 187 20.33 -24.86 3.67
CA GLU A 187 19.13 -25.55 4.12
C GLU A 187 19.09 -25.31 5.63
N TYR A 188 18.12 -24.52 6.07
CA TYR A 188 17.79 -24.50 7.48
C TYR A 188 17.04 -25.79 7.72
N ASP A 189 17.60 -26.69 8.53
CA ASP A 189 16.84 -27.80 9.10
C ASP A 189 15.66 -27.19 9.85
N GLU A 190 14.44 -27.51 9.39
CA GLU A 190 13.20 -27.21 10.09
C GLU A 190 13.13 -28.09 11.34
N GLY A 191 13.84 -27.67 12.39
CA GLY A 191 13.76 -28.28 13.69
C GLY A 191 13.76 -27.21 14.76
N PHE A 192 12.58 -26.73 15.15
CA PHE A 192 12.13 -26.43 16.52
C PHE A 192 10.64 -26.05 16.50
#